data_AF-A0A955Y4W8-F1
#
_entry.id   AF-A0A955Y4W8-F1
#
_cell.length_a   1.000
_cell.length_b   1.000
_cell.length_c   1.000
_cell.angle_alpha   90.00
_cell.angle_beta   90.00
_cell.angle_gamma   90.00
#
_symmetry.space_group_name_H-M   'P 1'
#
loop_
_entity.id
_entity.type
_entity.pdbx_description
1 polymer ?
#
loop_
_entity_poly.entity_id
_entity_poly.type
_entity_poly.pdbx_seq_one_letter_code
_entity_poly.pdbx_strand_id
1 'polypeptide(L)'
;MSRVVRLLLGSLSLTVVLTACGPGLSPYNLEDIDLDTTSDAGADRSAGNVDDEPDTEPEVPSTSSACDQTFDPEAPGVYDCDGVCVPSTWIGDGYCDNGTQSEANLMCESHGWDGDDCQGAEDPPTPPPATPAPTTPAPTTPPTTPATGAIGDACTTADGEAGLIDCASACMPADYLGDDYCDDGTSSEADFACPEHTNDAGDCDAAPTTPTTPPTTPPTTPPTTPPTTPPTTPGTCTTANGAPGVLDCAGSCQPSAWIGDGYCDDGSSSAADFMCVDHGNDGGDCGTPTTTPPPNTPPPTTPTTPATPTTCTTADGSPGLLDCVGTCAPASWVGDGFCDDGLNSPADFMCPLHSDDLGDCAP
;
A
#
# COMPACT_ATOMS: atom_id res chain seq x y z
N MET A 1 -44.82 9.25 -34.47
CA MET A 1 -46.26 8.97 -34.19
C MET A 1 -46.33 8.40 -32.78
N SER A 2 -46.82 9.15 -31.80
CA SER A 2 -46.95 8.65 -30.43
C SER A 2 -48.19 7.77 -30.33
N ARG A 3 -48.02 6.55 -29.78
CA ARG A 3 -49.13 5.66 -29.47
C ARG A 3 -49.32 5.65 -27.96
N VAL A 4 -50.56 5.91 -27.53
CA VAL A 4 -50.94 5.85 -26.12
C VAL A 4 -51.53 4.48 -25.87
N VAL A 5 -50.90 3.70 -25.00
CA VAL A 5 -51.44 2.43 -24.52
C VAL A 5 -51.91 2.64 -23.09
N ARG A 6 -53.19 2.36 -22.85
CA ARG A 6 -53.77 2.36 -21.50
C ARG A 6 -53.91 0.91 -21.05
N LEU A 7 -53.19 0.54 -20.01
CA LEU A 7 -53.46 -0.68 -19.27
C LEU A 7 -54.42 -0.36 -18.12
N LEU A 8 -55.46 -1.15 -18.00
CA LEU A 8 -56.42 -1.11 -16.90
C LEU A 8 -56.15 -2.33 -16.02
N LEU A 9 -55.59 -2.10 -14.83
CA LEU A 9 -55.35 -3.12 -13.81
C LEU A 9 -56.25 -2.78 -12.61
N GLY A 10 -57.44 -3.37 -12.60
CA GLY A 10 -58.45 -3.09 -11.58
C GLY A 10 -58.89 -1.62 -11.60
N SER A 11 -58.85 -0.95 -10.45
CA SER A 11 -59.23 0.46 -10.27
C SER A 11 -58.11 1.45 -10.57
N LEU A 12 -56.89 1.00 -10.91
CA LEU A 12 -55.80 1.87 -11.36
C LEU A 12 -55.68 1.86 -12.89
N SER A 13 -55.59 3.07 -13.47
CA SER A 13 -55.30 3.25 -14.88
C SER A 13 -53.91 3.83 -15.05
N LEU A 14 -53.01 3.02 -15.60
CA LEU A 14 -51.66 3.46 -15.96
C LEU A 14 -51.65 3.81 -17.46
N THR A 15 -51.29 5.06 -17.76
CA THR A 15 -51.17 5.53 -19.15
C THR A 15 -49.68 5.67 -19.48
N VAL A 16 -49.17 4.79 -20.33
CA VAL A 16 -47.77 4.84 -20.79
C VAL A 16 -47.74 5.48 -22.17
N VAL A 17 -47.00 6.59 -22.31
CA VAL A 17 -46.81 7.28 -23.59
C VAL A 17 -45.46 6.88 -24.16
N LEU A 18 -45.48 5.94 -25.12
CA LEU A 18 -44.27 5.56 -25.83
C LEU A 18 -43.99 6.57 -26.95
N THR A 19 -42.90 7.30 -26.80
CA THR A 19 -42.38 8.21 -27.82
C THR A 19 -41.34 7.47 -28.64
N ALA A 20 -41.64 7.22 -29.92
CA ALA A 20 -40.71 6.53 -30.82
C ALA A 20 -39.51 7.43 -31.13
N CYS A 21 -38.31 7.02 -30.69
CA CYS A 21 -37.04 7.57 -31.17
C CYS A 21 -36.65 6.88 -32.50
N GLY A 22 -36.52 7.67 -33.57
CA GLY A 22 -35.66 7.42 -34.74
C GLY A 22 -35.93 6.21 -35.65
N PRO A 23 -35.88 6.36 -36.99
CA PRO A 23 -35.90 5.22 -37.90
C PRO A 23 -34.51 4.54 -37.92
N GLY A 24 -34.38 3.36 -37.32
CA GLY A 24 -33.11 2.64 -37.39
C GLY A 24 -33.06 1.24 -36.77
N LEU A 25 -34.03 0.83 -35.96
CA LEU A 25 -33.96 -0.48 -35.29
C LEU A 25 -34.91 -1.49 -35.92
N SER A 26 -34.31 -2.58 -36.40
CA SER A 26 -34.92 -3.80 -36.93
C SER A 26 -35.83 -4.45 -35.87
N PRO A 27 -36.96 -5.08 -36.25
CA PRO A 27 -37.89 -5.65 -35.29
C PRO A 27 -37.29 -6.88 -34.60
N TYR A 28 -37.05 -6.79 -33.29
CA TYR A 28 -36.94 -7.96 -32.42
C TYR A 28 -38.35 -8.43 -32.04
N ASN A 29 -38.53 -9.75 -32.11
CA ASN A 29 -39.77 -10.46 -31.85
C ASN A 29 -40.10 -10.40 -30.35
N LEU A 30 -41.28 -9.87 -30.00
CA LEU A 30 -41.82 -9.77 -28.64
C LEU A 30 -42.81 -10.91 -28.40
N GLU A 31 -42.30 -12.13 -28.43
CA GLU A 31 -42.99 -13.31 -27.91
C GLU A 31 -42.11 -13.78 -26.73
N ASP A 32 -42.74 -14.02 -25.58
CA ASP A 32 -42.15 -14.47 -24.30
C ASP A 32 -41.79 -13.36 -23.28
N ILE A 33 -42.83 -12.67 -22.76
CA ILE A 33 -42.83 -12.17 -21.38
C ILE A 33 -43.83 -13.03 -20.61
N ASP A 34 -43.31 -14.09 -19.97
CA ASP A 34 -44.07 -14.86 -18.99
C ASP A 34 -44.13 -14.07 -17.68
N LEU A 35 -45.26 -13.42 -17.47
CA LEU A 35 -45.61 -12.75 -16.23
C LEU A 35 -46.17 -13.81 -15.27
N ASP A 36 -45.30 -14.48 -14.52
CA ASP A 36 -45.71 -15.45 -13.49
C ASP A 36 -46.24 -14.70 -12.26
N THR A 37 -47.52 -14.34 -12.31
CA THR A 37 -48.29 -13.88 -11.15
C THR A 37 -48.82 -15.08 -10.38
N THR A 38 -48.05 -15.57 -9.40
CA THR A 38 -48.56 -16.47 -8.37
C THR A 38 -49.38 -15.67 -7.36
N SER A 39 -50.69 -15.57 -7.64
CA SER A 39 -51.68 -15.14 -6.67
C SER A 39 -52.16 -16.35 -5.86
N ASP A 40 -51.63 -16.55 -4.65
CA ASP A 40 -52.23 -17.47 -3.68
C ASP A 40 -53.38 -16.78 -2.95
N ALA A 41 -54.59 -17.04 -3.44
CA ALA A 41 -55.83 -16.81 -2.73
C ALA A 41 -56.27 -18.13 -2.07
N GLY A 42 -55.99 -18.28 -0.78
CA GLY A 42 -56.50 -19.38 0.06
C GLY A 42 -57.35 -18.83 1.20
N ALA A 43 -58.68 -18.91 1.05
CA ALA A 43 -59.62 -18.76 2.15
C ALA A 43 -60.10 -20.16 2.58
N ASP A 44 -59.85 -20.56 3.83
CA ASP A 44 -60.77 -21.45 4.54
C ASP A 44 -60.73 -21.22 6.06
N ARG A 45 -61.94 -21.19 6.64
CA ARG A 45 -62.21 -21.02 8.06
C ARG A 45 -62.38 -22.40 8.67
N SER A 46 -61.64 -22.72 9.73
CA SER A 46 -62.14 -23.67 10.72
C SER A 46 -61.64 -23.36 12.11
N ALA A 47 -62.61 -23.29 13.03
CA ALA A 47 -62.44 -22.96 14.42
C ALA A 47 -61.69 -24.07 15.17
N GLY A 48 -60.75 -23.67 16.03
CA GLY A 48 -60.11 -24.54 16.99
C GLY A 48 -59.21 -23.74 17.93
N ASN A 49 -59.74 -23.43 19.12
CA ASN A 49 -58.98 -22.98 20.27
C ASN A 49 -57.76 -23.88 20.48
N VAL A 50 -56.57 -23.29 20.45
CA VAL A 50 -55.38 -23.77 21.15
C VAL A 50 -54.52 -22.54 21.45
N ASP A 51 -54.54 -22.20 22.73
CA ASP A 51 -53.49 -21.55 23.52
C ASP A 51 -52.62 -20.48 22.83
N ASP A 52 -52.99 -19.22 23.09
CA ASP A 52 -52.14 -18.02 23.06
C ASP A 52 -50.82 -18.26 23.84
N GLU A 53 -49.77 -18.64 23.13
CA GLU A 53 -48.39 -18.33 23.51
C GLU A 53 -48.00 -17.08 22.71
N PRO A 54 -47.58 -15.98 23.35
CA PRO A 54 -47.08 -14.83 22.63
C PRO A 54 -45.70 -15.18 22.07
N ASP A 55 -45.67 -15.62 20.81
CA ASP A 55 -44.46 -15.64 19.97
C ASP A 55 -44.00 -14.18 19.79
N THR A 56 -43.31 -13.71 20.82
CA THR A 56 -42.47 -12.53 20.77
C THR A 56 -41.18 -13.03 20.16
N GLU A 57 -41.19 -13.27 18.86
CA GLU A 57 -39.96 -13.38 18.10
C GLU A 57 -39.20 -12.06 18.38
N PRO A 58 -38.02 -12.10 19.00
CA PRO A 58 -37.27 -10.88 19.21
C PRO A 58 -37.02 -10.31 17.82
N GLU A 59 -37.50 -9.09 17.56
CA GLU A 59 -37.00 -8.31 16.42
C GLU A 59 -35.49 -8.35 16.55
N VAL A 60 -34.85 -9.15 15.70
CA VAL A 60 -33.40 -9.09 15.54
C VAL A 60 -33.18 -7.64 15.14
N PRO A 61 -32.49 -6.83 15.96
CA PRO A 61 -32.23 -5.45 15.58
C PRO A 61 -31.56 -5.54 14.23
N SER A 62 -32.24 -5.04 13.19
CA SER A 62 -31.68 -5.00 11.85
C SER A 62 -30.41 -4.17 11.99
N THR A 63 -29.26 -4.84 11.98
CA THR A 63 -27.95 -4.20 12.01
C THR A 63 -27.67 -3.63 10.62
N SER A 64 -28.67 -2.98 9.99
CA SER A 64 -28.52 -2.45 8.64
C SER A 64 -27.58 -1.26 8.71
N SER A 65 -26.28 -1.57 8.60
CA SER A 65 -25.22 -0.68 8.13
C SER A 65 -25.45 -0.22 6.69
N ALA A 66 -26.55 -0.67 6.06
CA ALA A 66 -27.01 -0.19 4.78
C ALA A 66 -27.71 1.17 4.91
N CYS A 67 -27.31 2.11 4.06
CA CYS A 67 -27.95 3.41 3.93
C CYS A 67 -28.99 3.39 2.80
N ASP A 68 -30.13 4.04 3.02
CA ASP A 68 -31.33 3.97 2.16
C ASP A 68 -31.26 4.86 0.90
N GLN A 69 -30.06 5.10 0.37
CA GLN A 69 -29.93 5.75 -0.93
C GLN A 69 -30.01 4.70 -2.02
N THR A 70 -31.04 4.78 -2.84
CA THR A 70 -31.18 3.95 -4.04
C THR A 70 -30.24 4.48 -5.13
N PHE A 71 -29.00 4.00 -5.14
CA PHE A 71 -28.06 4.21 -6.25
C PHE A 71 -28.40 3.30 -7.44
N ASP A 72 -28.82 2.07 -7.13
CA ASP A 72 -29.32 1.04 -8.04
C ASP A 72 -30.29 0.14 -7.24
N PRO A 73 -31.46 -0.29 -7.75
CA PRO A 73 -32.29 -1.28 -7.07
C PRO A 73 -31.59 -2.61 -6.75
N GLU A 74 -30.45 -2.91 -7.40
CA GLU A 74 -29.72 -4.16 -7.27
C GLU A 74 -28.53 -4.08 -6.30
N ALA A 75 -28.12 -2.88 -5.86
CA ALA A 75 -26.99 -2.69 -4.95
C ALA A 75 -27.38 -1.83 -3.73
N PRO A 76 -27.44 -2.39 -2.50
CA PRO A 76 -27.69 -1.60 -1.31
C PRO A 76 -26.55 -0.60 -1.07
N GLY A 77 -26.87 0.60 -0.56
CA GLY A 77 -25.84 1.54 -0.13
C GLY A 77 -25.17 1.09 1.18
N VAL A 78 -23.91 1.48 1.40
CA VAL A 78 -23.16 1.31 2.64
C VAL A 78 -22.66 2.67 3.12
N TYR A 79 -22.60 2.90 4.44
CA TYR A 79 -21.92 4.09 4.96
C TYR A 79 -20.41 3.90 4.90
N ASP A 80 -19.71 4.84 4.28
CA ASP A 80 -18.26 4.92 4.25
C ASP A 80 -17.69 5.33 5.64
N CYS A 81 -16.38 5.46 5.74
CA CYS A 81 -15.65 5.77 6.97
C CYS A 81 -15.92 7.20 7.49
N ASP A 82 -16.41 8.10 6.63
CA ASP A 82 -16.82 9.47 6.97
C ASP A 82 -18.33 9.61 7.20
N GLY A 83 -19.08 8.51 7.08
CA GLY A 83 -20.54 8.47 7.26
C GLY A 83 -21.33 8.95 6.03
N VAL A 84 -20.70 9.03 4.86
CA VAL A 84 -21.34 9.27 3.56
C VAL A 84 -21.88 7.94 3.04
N CYS A 85 -23.08 7.97 2.46
CA CYS A 85 -23.69 6.78 1.87
C CYS A 85 -23.14 6.57 0.45
N VAL A 86 -22.58 5.41 0.16
CA VAL A 86 -21.97 5.05 -1.13
C VAL A 86 -22.47 3.68 -1.61
N PRO A 87 -22.38 3.33 -2.91
CA PRO A 87 -22.80 2.02 -3.40
C PRO A 87 -21.95 0.90 -2.79
N SER A 88 -22.56 -0.20 -2.32
CA SER A 88 -21.78 -1.34 -1.80
C SER A 88 -20.92 -2.03 -2.86
N THR A 89 -21.15 -1.75 -4.14
CA THR A 89 -20.37 -2.28 -5.27
C THR A 89 -19.00 -1.63 -5.42
N TRP A 90 -18.70 -0.58 -4.65
CA TRP A 90 -17.40 0.08 -4.66
C TRP A 90 -16.39 -0.68 -3.78
N ILE A 91 -16.86 -1.42 -2.76
CA ILE A 91 -15.98 -2.30 -1.97
C ILE A 91 -15.42 -3.42 -2.84
N GLY A 92 -14.10 -3.46 -3.02
CA GLY A 92 -13.43 -4.52 -3.77
C GLY A 92 -13.59 -4.39 -5.29
N ASP A 93 -13.79 -3.18 -5.81
CA ASP A 93 -14.00 -2.91 -7.23
C ASP A 93 -12.70 -2.75 -8.04
N GLY A 94 -11.56 -2.83 -7.38
CA GLY A 94 -10.21 -2.69 -7.93
C GLY A 94 -9.66 -1.26 -7.90
N TYR A 95 -10.37 -0.31 -7.28
CA TYR A 95 -9.91 1.05 -7.03
C TYR A 95 -9.84 1.29 -5.52
N CYS A 96 -8.87 2.09 -5.07
CA CYS A 96 -8.80 2.48 -3.67
C CYS A 96 -9.61 3.78 -3.44
N ASP A 97 -10.81 3.65 -2.89
CA ASP A 97 -11.68 4.75 -2.48
C ASP A 97 -11.27 5.29 -1.10
N ASN A 98 -10.15 6.01 -1.02
CA ASN A 98 -9.63 6.59 0.24
C ASN A 98 -10.08 8.04 0.49
N GLY A 99 -11.07 8.55 -0.25
CA GLY A 99 -11.55 9.92 -0.15
C GLY A 99 -10.69 10.97 -0.85
N THR A 100 -9.58 10.59 -1.52
CA THR A 100 -8.73 11.55 -2.26
C THR A 100 -9.21 11.82 -3.68
N GLN A 101 -9.69 10.78 -4.38
CA GLN A 101 -10.14 10.88 -5.78
C GLN A 101 -11.67 10.82 -5.92
N SER A 102 -12.36 10.25 -4.93
CA SER A 102 -13.81 10.13 -4.88
C SER A 102 -14.34 10.73 -3.57
N GLU A 103 -15.63 11.06 -3.52
CA GLU A 103 -16.30 11.46 -2.28
C GLU A 103 -16.47 10.28 -1.30
N ALA A 104 -16.07 9.06 -1.69
CA ALA A 104 -16.13 7.86 -0.87
C ALA A 104 -14.81 7.61 -0.16
N ASN A 105 -14.90 7.34 1.14
CA ASN A 105 -13.78 6.89 1.96
C ASN A 105 -14.08 5.49 2.53
N LEU A 106 -13.66 4.42 1.86
CA LEU A 106 -13.78 3.02 2.26
C LEU A 106 -12.50 2.47 2.93
N MET A 107 -11.51 3.34 3.19
CA MET A 107 -10.23 3.03 3.81
C MET A 107 -10.33 2.90 5.35
N CYS A 108 -11.16 1.97 5.83
CA CYS A 108 -11.22 1.61 7.24
C CYS A 108 -11.50 0.13 7.46
N GLU A 109 -11.19 -0.34 8.67
CA GLU A 109 -11.28 -1.75 9.06
C GLU A 109 -12.70 -2.34 8.86
N SER A 110 -13.76 -1.54 9.01
CA SER A 110 -15.14 -2.01 8.81
C SER A 110 -15.46 -2.44 7.38
N HIS A 111 -14.69 -1.96 6.40
CA HIS A 111 -14.83 -2.29 4.98
C HIS A 111 -13.66 -3.14 4.45
N GLY A 112 -12.79 -3.61 5.36
CA GLY A 112 -11.62 -4.39 4.98
C GLY A 112 -10.67 -3.61 4.06
N TRP A 113 -10.48 -2.31 4.33
CA TRP A 113 -9.62 -1.45 3.51
C TRP A 113 -10.02 -1.48 2.03
N ASP A 114 -11.30 -1.18 1.81
CA ASP A 114 -11.94 -1.24 0.50
C ASP A 114 -11.87 -2.61 -0.18
N GLY A 115 -12.20 -3.68 0.56
CA GLY A 115 -12.12 -5.03 0.01
C GLY A 115 -10.70 -5.45 -0.41
N ASP A 116 -9.70 -4.94 0.31
CA ASP A 116 -8.26 -5.07 0.06
C ASP A 116 -7.69 -4.22 -1.09
N ASP A 117 -8.49 -3.36 -1.74
CA ASP A 117 -8.01 -2.51 -2.84
C ASP A 117 -7.07 -1.38 -2.39
N CYS A 118 -7.10 -1.03 -1.10
CA CYS A 118 -6.24 -0.01 -0.51
C CYS A 118 -4.98 -0.57 0.18
N GLN A 119 -4.68 -1.86 0.05
CA GLN A 119 -3.49 -2.45 0.67
C GLN A 119 -2.21 -2.05 -0.09
N GLY A 120 -1.45 -1.10 0.46
CA GLY A 120 -0.19 -0.61 -0.11
C GLY A 120 -0.05 0.91 -0.11
N ALA A 121 -1.15 1.65 0.09
CA ALA A 121 -1.12 3.06 0.43
C ALA A 121 -0.82 3.18 1.93
N GLU A 122 0.40 3.59 2.28
CA GLU A 122 0.79 3.80 3.67
C GLU A 122 -0.15 4.83 4.32
N ASP A 123 -0.68 4.52 5.52
CA ASP A 123 -1.69 5.28 6.26
C ASP A 123 -1.53 6.81 6.14
N PRO A 124 -2.49 7.56 5.55
CA PRO A 124 -2.47 9.01 5.66
C PRO A 124 -2.80 9.45 7.10
N PRO A 125 -2.18 10.55 7.59
CA PRO A 125 -2.42 11.03 8.95
C PRO A 125 -3.89 11.45 9.14
N THR A 126 -4.45 11.06 10.28
CA THR A 126 -5.83 11.33 10.67
C THR A 126 -6.17 12.83 10.58
N PRO A 127 -7.16 13.26 9.78
CA PRO A 127 -7.47 14.68 9.63
C PRO A 127 -8.17 15.27 10.88
N PRO A 128 -7.90 16.53 11.24
CA PRO A 128 -8.64 17.25 12.28
C PRO A 128 -10.09 17.55 11.83
N PRO A 129 -11.04 17.72 12.77
CA PRO A 129 -12.48 17.80 12.45
C PRO A 129 -12.81 19.02 11.56
N ALA A 130 -13.56 18.77 10.49
CA ALA A 130 -13.87 19.71 9.43
C ALA A 130 -14.64 20.96 9.90
N THR A 131 -14.18 22.12 9.44
CA THR A 131 -14.90 23.41 9.49
C THR A 131 -15.40 23.73 8.06
N PRO A 132 -16.66 24.18 7.85
CA PRO A 132 -17.24 24.25 6.51
C PRO A 132 -16.67 25.40 5.66
N ALA A 133 -16.39 25.10 4.39
CA ALA A 133 -15.77 25.99 3.41
C ALA A 133 -16.78 26.94 2.71
N PRO A 134 -16.37 28.16 2.32
CA PRO A 134 -17.16 29.08 1.50
C PRO A 134 -16.93 28.84 -0.01
N THR A 135 -17.98 29.09 -0.80
CA THR A 135 -17.99 28.97 -2.27
C THR A 135 -17.46 30.23 -2.97
N THR A 136 -16.58 30.09 -3.97
CA THR A 136 -16.15 31.19 -4.89
C THR A 136 -15.73 30.59 -6.26
N PRO A 137 -15.93 31.30 -7.40
CA PRO A 137 -16.12 30.68 -8.72
C PRO A 137 -14.87 30.62 -9.61
N ALA A 138 -15.02 29.84 -10.70
CA ALA A 138 -14.06 29.38 -11.70
C ALA A 138 -13.00 30.38 -12.22
N PRO A 139 -11.74 29.93 -12.45
CA PRO A 139 -10.68 30.76 -12.99
C PRO A 139 -10.64 30.75 -14.52
N THR A 140 -10.36 31.93 -15.09
CA THR A 140 -9.90 32.13 -16.46
C THR A 140 -8.37 32.15 -16.46
N THR A 141 -7.75 31.37 -17.35
CA THR A 141 -6.29 31.22 -17.50
C THR A 141 -5.56 32.55 -17.68
N PRO A 142 -4.66 32.95 -16.76
CA PRO A 142 -3.71 34.04 -16.95
C PRO A 142 -2.36 33.52 -17.49
N PRO A 143 -1.55 34.38 -18.14
CA PRO A 143 -0.23 34.01 -18.62
C PRO A 143 0.74 33.83 -17.44
N THR A 144 1.43 32.69 -17.41
CA THR A 144 2.48 32.35 -16.46
C THR A 144 3.62 33.36 -16.54
N THR A 145 3.78 34.14 -15.48
CA THR A 145 4.96 34.98 -15.28
C THR A 145 6.04 34.08 -14.67
N PRO A 146 7.29 34.07 -15.18
CA PRO A 146 8.35 33.26 -14.61
C PRO A 146 8.51 33.53 -13.12
N ALA A 147 8.47 32.49 -12.30
CA ALA A 147 8.74 32.61 -10.88
C ALA A 147 10.19 33.05 -10.69
N THR A 148 10.45 33.90 -9.69
CA THR A 148 11.81 34.36 -9.38
C THR A 148 12.34 33.48 -8.25
N GLY A 149 13.09 32.42 -8.59
CA GLY A 149 13.73 31.52 -7.62
C GLY A 149 14.58 30.47 -8.34
N ALA A 150 15.35 29.69 -7.58
CA ALA A 150 16.07 28.54 -8.11
C ALA A 150 15.13 27.34 -8.28
N ILE A 151 15.50 26.39 -9.14
CA ILE A 151 14.79 25.11 -9.27
C ILE A 151 14.73 24.45 -7.88
N GLY A 152 13.55 23.98 -7.48
CA GLY A 152 13.28 23.40 -6.16
C GLY A 152 12.91 24.40 -5.06
N ASP A 153 13.01 25.72 -5.30
CA ASP A 153 12.51 26.69 -4.32
C ASP A 153 10.98 26.60 -4.20
N ALA A 154 10.48 26.78 -2.98
CA ALA A 154 9.05 26.91 -2.74
C ALA A 154 8.49 28.17 -3.43
N CYS A 155 7.33 28.04 -4.04
CA CYS A 155 6.63 29.10 -4.73
C CYS A 155 5.11 29.02 -4.46
N THR A 156 4.35 29.95 -5.04
CA THR A 156 2.88 29.96 -4.95
C THR A 156 2.31 29.90 -6.36
N THR A 157 1.48 28.90 -6.63
CA THR A 157 0.87 28.68 -7.96
C THR A 157 -0.11 29.81 -8.29
N ALA A 158 -0.59 29.85 -9.54
CA ALA A 158 -1.55 30.87 -9.96
C ALA A 158 -2.86 30.84 -9.15
N ASP A 159 -3.24 29.68 -8.63
CA ASP A 159 -4.45 29.47 -7.82
C ASP A 159 -4.23 29.76 -6.32
N GLY A 160 -2.99 30.06 -5.91
CA GLY A 160 -2.65 30.39 -4.52
C GLY A 160 -2.17 29.22 -3.68
N GLU A 161 -2.02 28.03 -4.28
CA GLU A 161 -1.53 26.83 -3.60
C GLU A 161 0.00 26.83 -3.48
N ALA A 162 0.52 26.07 -2.53
CA ALA A 162 1.96 25.87 -2.39
C ALA A 162 2.48 25.05 -3.58
N GLY A 163 3.64 25.44 -4.10
CA GLY A 163 4.27 24.77 -5.23
C GLY A 163 5.79 24.76 -5.15
N LEU A 164 6.41 24.16 -6.16
CA LEU A 164 7.85 24.11 -6.37
C LEU A 164 8.19 24.72 -7.73
N ILE A 165 9.36 25.38 -7.81
CA ILE A 165 9.91 25.81 -9.09
C ILE A 165 10.45 24.58 -9.84
N ASP A 166 9.85 24.29 -10.99
CA ASP A 166 10.19 23.16 -11.85
C ASP A 166 11.45 23.45 -12.70
N CYS A 167 11.87 22.48 -13.52
CA CYS A 167 13.05 22.56 -14.37
C CYS A 167 12.89 23.60 -15.51
N ALA A 168 11.66 23.98 -15.85
CA ALA A 168 11.31 25.05 -16.78
C ALA A 168 11.21 26.44 -16.10
N SER A 169 11.50 26.54 -14.81
CA SER A 169 11.35 27.76 -13.98
C SER A 169 9.89 28.26 -13.87
N ALA A 170 8.92 27.38 -14.04
CA ALA A 170 7.52 27.59 -13.72
C ALA A 170 7.23 27.17 -12.27
N CYS A 171 6.17 27.72 -11.68
CA CYS A 171 5.73 27.32 -10.34
C CYS A 171 4.59 26.31 -10.46
N MET A 172 4.87 25.04 -10.14
CA MET A 172 3.94 23.93 -10.27
C MET A 172 3.53 23.39 -8.90
N PRO A 173 2.32 22.81 -8.75
CA PRO A 173 1.92 22.18 -7.49
C PRO A 173 2.93 21.09 -7.08
N ALA A 174 3.22 20.99 -5.78
CA ALA A 174 4.22 20.05 -5.29
C ALA A 174 3.81 18.58 -5.46
N ASP A 175 2.50 18.30 -5.60
CA ASP A 175 1.94 16.95 -5.73
C ASP A 175 2.21 16.28 -7.08
N TYR A 176 2.80 17.01 -8.03
CA TYR A 176 3.31 16.46 -9.30
C TYR A 176 4.68 15.78 -9.11
N LEU A 177 5.41 16.08 -8.04
CA LEU A 177 6.70 15.46 -7.78
C LEU A 177 6.52 14.07 -7.14
N GLY A 178 6.86 13.00 -7.86
CA GLY A 178 6.77 11.63 -7.36
C GLY A 178 5.35 11.06 -7.36
N ASP A 179 4.55 11.41 -8.38
CA ASP A 179 3.14 11.01 -8.53
C ASP A 179 2.94 9.73 -9.37
N ASP A 180 4.03 8.97 -9.61
CA ASP A 180 4.14 7.81 -10.49
C ASP A 180 3.98 8.14 -11.99
N TYR A 181 3.90 9.42 -12.36
CA TYR A 181 3.95 9.89 -13.74
C TYR A 181 5.24 10.65 -13.99
N CYS A 182 5.81 10.47 -15.17
CA CYS A 182 6.96 11.27 -15.56
C CYS A 182 6.51 12.65 -16.08
N ASP A 183 6.71 13.67 -15.27
CA ASP A 183 6.56 15.08 -15.64
C ASP A 183 7.82 15.60 -16.34
N ASP A 184 7.98 15.26 -17.62
CA ASP A 184 9.07 15.71 -18.49
C ASP A 184 8.74 16.97 -19.30
N GLY A 185 7.64 17.66 -18.97
CA GLY A 185 7.13 18.80 -19.73
C GLY A 185 6.58 18.45 -21.12
N THR A 186 6.46 17.16 -21.50
CA THR A 186 5.91 16.76 -22.80
C THR A 186 4.39 16.59 -22.78
N SER A 187 3.82 16.20 -21.64
CA SER A 187 2.39 15.88 -21.49
C SER A 187 1.66 16.74 -20.46
N SER A 188 2.37 17.24 -19.46
CA SER A 188 1.91 18.20 -18.45
C SER A 188 2.59 19.56 -18.65
N GLU A 189 2.05 20.61 -18.02
CA GLU A 189 2.77 21.89 -17.92
C GLU A 189 3.94 21.82 -16.92
N ALA A 190 4.11 20.70 -16.21
CA ALA A 190 5.14 20.45 -15.23
C ALA A 190 6.36 19.77 -15.87
N ASP A 191 7.55 20.22 -15.48
CA ASP A 191 8.83 19.62 -15.87
C ASP A 191 9.66 19.37 -14.59
N PHE A 192 9.51 18.20 -13.96
CA PHE A 192 10.32 17.73 -12.82
C PHE A 192 11.43 16.75 -13.23
N ALA A 193 11.58 16.48 -14.52
CA ALA A 193 12.60 15.59 -15.11
C ALA A 193 14.02 16.19 -15.15
N CYS A 194 14.51 16.74 -14.03
CA CYS A 194 15.89 17.20 -13.88
C CYS A 194 16.55 16.69 -12.58
N PRO A 195 17.90 16.67 -12.52
CA PRO A 195 18.63 16.16 -11.36
C PRO A 195 18.30 16.85 -10.03
N GLU A 196 17.94 18.14 -10.08
CA GLU A 196 17.54 18.93 -8.90
C GLU A 196 16.29 18.37 -8.21
N HIS A 197 15.44 17.68 -8.96
CA HIS A 197 14.23 17.00 -8.51
C HIS A 197 14.34 15.48 -8.59
N THR A 198 15.57 14.96 -8.67
CA THR A 198 15.85 13.51 -8.76
C THR A 198 15.11 12.83 -9.91
N ASN A 199 15.00 13.50 -11.07
CA ASN A 199 14.24 13.03 -12.23
C ASN A 199 12.81 12.64 -11.83
N ASP A 200 12.09 13.62 -11.28
CA ASP A 200 10.73 13.47 -10.80
C ASP A 200 10.58 12.42 -9.70
N ALA A 201 11.42 12.54 -8.66
CA ALA A 201 11.55 11.56 -7.58
C ALA A 201 11.79 10.10 -8.03
N GLY A 202 12.24 9.90 -9.28
CA GLY A 202 12.51 8.60 -9.89
C GLY A 202 11.55 8.22 -11.02
N ASP A 203 10.46 8.97 -11.24
CA ASP A 203 9.40 8.60 -12.18
C ASP A 203 9.83 8.74 -13.65
N CYS A 204 10.82 9.61 -13.93
CA CYS A 204 11.34 9.86 -15.28
C CYS A 204 12.54 9.02 -15.72
N ASP A 205 13.01 8.08 -14.90
CA ASP A 205 14.11 7.18 -15.26
C ASP A 205 13.62 6.02 -16.19
N ALA A 206 13.33 6.36 -17.45
CA ALA A 206 13.17 5.49 -18.63
C ALA A 206 12.50 4.08 -18.47
N ALA A 207 11.18 4.05 -18.69
CA ALA A 207 10.30 3.01 -19.29
C ALA A 207 10.21 1.57 -18.69
N PRO A 208 8.97 1.02 -18.57
CA PRO A 208 8.68 -0.21 -17.83
C PRO A 208 9.12 -1.45 -18.61
N THR A 209 10.19 -2.10 -18.18
CA THR A 209 10.38 -3.51 -18.50
C THR A 209 9.40 -4.32 -17.65
N THR A 210 8.57 -5.14 -18.29
CA THR A 210 7.73 -6.21 -17.72
C THR A 210 8.25 -6.79 -16.39
N PRO A 211 7.37 -7.17 -15.44
CA PRO A 211 7.75 -7.60 -14.10
C PRO A 211 8.63 -8.85 -14.16
N THR A 212 9.94 -8.62 -14.04
CA THR A 212 10.90 -9.62 -13.61
C THR A 212 11.10 -9.46 -12.11
N THR A 213 11.17 -10.59 -11.41
CA THR A 213 11.48 -10.72 -9.98
C THR A 213 12.51 -9.70 -9.46
N PRO A 214 12.37 -9.23 -8.21
CA PRO A 214 13.10 -8.10 -7.67
C PRO A 214 14.62 -8.32 -7.74
N PRO A 215 15.40 -7.41 -8.35
CA PRO A 215 16.83 -7.33 -8.13
C PRO A 215 17.11 -6.56 -6.84
N THR A 216 17.82 -7.23 -5.92
CA THR A 216 18.37 -6.67 -4.69
C THR A 216 19.59 -5.80 -5.02
N THR A 217 19.43 -4.48 -5.04
CA THR A 217 20.54 -3.54 -4.83
C THR A 217 20.12 -2.46 -3.82
N PRO A 218 20.84 -2.29 -2.69
CA PRO A 218 20.50 -1.31 -1.66
C PRO A 218 20.86 0.13 -2.10
N PRO A 219 20.09 1.16 -1.71
CA PRO A 219 20.45 2.56 -1.91
C PRO A 219 21.67 2.98 -1.05
N THR A 220 22.55 3.76 -1.66
CA THR A 220 23.91 4.12 -1.20
C THR A 220 24.01 5.51 -0.54
N THR A 221 22.99 5.97 0.18
CA THR A 221 23.16 7.13 1.08
C THR A 221 22.50 6.88 2.44
N PRO A 222 23.25 6.99 3.56
CA PRO A 222 22.69 6.81 4.89
C PRO A 222 21.82 8.02 5.28
N PRO A 223 20.56 7.84 5.69
CA PRO A 223 19.75 8.91 6.24
C PRO A 223 20.40 9.41 7.54
N THR A 224 20.73 10.71 7.59
CA THR A 224 21.36 11.39 8.73
C THR A 224 20.40 11.69 9.89
N THR A 225 19.20 11.11 9.88
CA THR A 225 18.26 11.19 11.00
C THR A 225 18.05 9.80 11.57
N PRO A 226 18.21 9.61 12.90
CA PRO A 226 17.90 8.34 13.55
C PRO A 226 16.49 7.91 13.16
N PRO A 227 16.27 6.65 12.74
CA PRO A 227 14.91 6.14 12.58
C PRO A 227 14.21 6.24 13.93
N THR A 228 13.25 7.16 14.02
CA THR A 228 12.37 7.32 15.18
C THR A 228 11.09 6.51 15.03
N THR A 229 10.98 5.65 14.02
CA THR A 229 9.94 4.63 14.01
C THR A 229 10.24 3.67 15.16
N PRO A 230 9.37 3.58 16.18
CA PRO A 230 9.46 2.50 17.15
C PRO A 230 9.47 1.19 16.35
N PRO A 231 10.27 0.18 16.72
CA PRO A 231 10.11 -1.14 16.12
C PRO A 231 8.62 -1.48 16.20
N THR A 232 8.01 -1.73 15.04
CA THR A 232 6.67 -2.30 14.97
C THR A 232 6.70 -3.50 15.89
N THR A 233 6.02 -3.36 17.02
CA THR A 233 6.02 -4.41 18.03
C THR A 233 5.37 -5.60 17.35
N PRO A 234 6.10 -6.71 17.11
CA PRO A 234 5.53 -7.85 16.40
C PRO A 234 4.23 -8.24 17.07
N GLY A 235 3.18 -8.42 16.28
CA GLY A 235 1.82 -8.62 16.77
C GLY A 235 1.80 -9.68 17.87
N THR A 236 1.46 -9.26 19.09
CA THR A 236 1.37 -10.20 20.22
C THR A 236 0.18 -11.10 20.00
N CYS A 237 0.37 -12.40 20.18
CA CYS A 237 -0.68 -13.40 19.98
C CYS A 237 -0.69 -14.40 21.15
N THR A 238 -1.64 -15.33 21.17
CA THR A 238 -1.71 -16.41 22.16
C THR A 238 -1.49 -17.76 21.48
N THR A 239 -0.44 -18.47 21.89
CA THR A 239 -0.11 -19.81 21.36
C THR A 239 -1.22 -20.82 21.68
N ALA A 240 -1.21 -21.99 21.03
CA ALA A 240 -2.17 -23.07 21.29
C ALA A 240 -2.23 -23.53 22.76
N ASN A 241 -1.16 -23.29 23.54
CA ASN A 241 -1.09 -23.64 24.96
C ASN A 241 -1.53 -22.49 25.89
N GLY A 242 -2.02 -21.37 25.35
CA GLY A 242 -2.46 -20.22 26.14
C GLY A 242 -1.32 -19.31 26.62
N ALA A 243 -0.08 -19.55 26.18
CA ALA A 243 1.05 -18.69 26.50
C ALA A 243 1.15 -17.52 25.50
N PRO A 244 1.62 -16.32 25.93
CA PRO A 244 1.89 -15.22 25.02
C PRO A 244 2.93 -15.63 23.98
N GLY A 245 2.70 -15.23 22.74
CA GLY A 245 3.53 -15.51 21.59
C GLY A 245 3.65 -14.31 20.66
N VAL A 246 4.34 -14.53 19.54
CA VAL A 246 4.54 -13.57 18.47
C VAL A 246 4.09 -14.22 17.16
N LEU A 247 3.49 -13.43 16.27
CA LEU A 247 3.13 -13.89 14.94
C LEU A 247 4.40 -14.13 14.11
N ASP A 248 4.53 -15.33 13.57
CA ASP A 248 5.60 -15.70 12.65
C ASP A 248 5.33 -15.15 11.23
N CYS A 249 6.28 -15.32 10.32
CA CYS A 249 6.22 -14.82 8.95
C CYS A 249 5.10 -15.48 8.11
N ALA A 250 4.60 -16.64 8.55
CA ALA A 250 3.48 -17.34 7.94
C ALA A 250 2.12 -16.98 8.60
N GLY A 251 2.10 -16.00 9.51
CA GLY A 251 0.88 -15.58 10.21
C GLY A 251 0.43 -16.53 11.33
N SER A 252 1.30 -17.44 11.79
CA SER A 252 1.00 -18.38 12.87
C SER A 252 1.57 -17.89 14.21
N CYS A 253 0.85 -18.14 15.30
CA CYS A 253 1.28 -17.70 16.62
C CYS A 253 2.27 -18.69 17.26
N GLN A 254 3.51 -18.25 17.46
CA GLN A 254 4.60 -19.07 17.98
C GLN A 254 5.19 -18.49 19.28
N PRO A 255 5.85 -19.31 20.11
CA PRO A 255 6.53 -18.82 21.30
C PRO A 255 7.64 -17.83 20.92
N SER A 256 7.65 -16.64 21.52
CA SER A 256 8.72 -15.65 21.29
C SER A 256 10.11 -16.10 21.75
N ALA A 257 10.18 -17.19 22.53
CA ALA A 257 11.42 -17.78 23.00
C ALA A 257 12.18 -18.58 21.94
N TRP A 258 11.60 -18.75 20.74
CA TRP A 258 12.23 -19.43 19.61
C TRP A 258 13.10 -18.46 18.78
N ILE A 259 12.78 -17.16 18.80
CA ILE A 259 13.62 -16.14 18.18
C ILE A 259 14.97 -16.04 18.91
N GLY A 260 16.06 -16.35 18.21
CA GLY A 260 17.42 -16.28 18.77
C GLY A 260 17.77 -17.44 19.71
N ASP A 261 17.14 -18.60 19.55
CA ASP A 261 17.34 -19.78 20.40
C ASP A 261 18.51 -20.68 19.97
N GLY A 262 19.17 -20.35 18.85
CA GLY A 262 20.28 -21.08 18.24
C GLY A 262 19.86 -22.17 17.26
N TYR A 263 18.57 -22.31 16.98
CA TYR A 263 18.01 -23.13 15.91
C TYR A 263 17.41 -22.22 14.86
N CYS A 264 17.48 -22.62 13.59
CA CYS A 264 16.80 -21.89 12.54
C CYS A 264 15.37 -22.43 12.38
N ASP A 265 14.39 -21.63 12.80
CA ASP A 265 12.95 -21.85 12.64
C ASP A 265 12.47 -21.26 11.30
N ASP A 266 12.81 -21.93 10.20
CA ASP A 266 12.47 -21.55 8.81
C ASP A 266 11.19 -22.20 8.27
N GLY A 267 10.35 -22.75 9.13
CA GLY A 267 9.15 -23.52 8.76
C GLY A 267 9.44 -24.90 8.17
N SER A 268 10.70 -25.32 8.02
CA SER A 268 11.04 -26.62 7.43
C SER A 268 10.92 -27.79 8.42
N SER A 269 11.19 -27.52 9.70
CA SER A 269 11.25 -28.54 10.76
C SER A 269 10.20 -28.35 11.87
N SER A 270 9.63 -27.15 11.96
CA SER A 270 8.58 -26.75 12.89
C SER A 270 7.50 -25.97 12.12
N ALA A 271 6.36 -25.69 12.76
CA ALA A 271 5.36 -24.80 12.17
C ALA A 271 5.73 -23.31 12.33
N ALA A 272 6.88 -23.00 12.94
CA ALA A 272 7.35 -21.64 13.11
C ALA A 272 8.23 -21.24 11.93
N ASP A 273 7.95 -20.07 11.38
CA ASP A 273 8.74 -19.43 10.32
C ASP A 273 9.14 -18.02 10.78
N PHE A 274 10.34 -17.85 11.31
CA PHE A 274 10.92 -16.56 11.72
C PHE A 274 11.94 -16.04 10.70
N MET A 275 11.99 -16.61 9.49
CA MET A 275 12.92 -16.23 8.43
C MET A 275 12.42 -15.02 7.61
N CYS A 276 12.01 -13.95 8.30
CA CYS A 276 11.67 -12.67 7.69
C CYS A 276 12.37 -11.51 8.41
N VAL A 277 12.39 -10.35 7.74
CA VAL A 277 13.07 -9.15 8.21
C VAL A 277 12.55 -8.66 9.56
N ASP A 278 11.25 -8.82 9.81
CA ASP A 278 10.58 -8.38 11.05
C ASP A 278 11.11 -9.10 12.30
N HIS A 279 11.61 -10.33 12.13
CA HIS A 279 12.20 -11.13 13.20
C HIS A 279 13.72 -11.23 13.10
N GLY A 280 14.34 -10.44 12.21
CA GLY A 280 15.79 -10.40 12.03
C GLY A 280 16.38 -11.73 11.55
N ASN A 281 15.63 -12.49 10.73
CA ASN A 281 15.96 -13.87 10.35
C ASN A 281 16.20 -14.76 11.57
N ASP A 282 15.16 -14.90 12.38
CA ASP A 282 15.16 -15.69 13.60
C ASP A 282 16.21 -15.25 14.63
N GLY A 283 16.29 -13.94 14.87
CA GLY A 283 17.32 -13.37 15.76
C GLY A 283 18.75 -13.58 15.25
N GLY A 284 18.93 -13.92 13.97
CA GLY A 284 20.21 -14.23 13.34
C GLY A 284 20.54 -15.72 13.28
N ASP A 285 19.65 -16.61 13.74
CA ASP A 285 19.87 -18.06 13.69
C ASP A 285 19.69 -18.62 12.27
N CYS A 286 18.87 -17.97 11.45
CA CYS A 286 18.69 -18.29 10.04
C CYS A 286 19.59 -17.42 9.15
N GLY A 287 20.86 -17.80 9.00
CA GLY A 287 21.80 -17.08 8.12
C GLY A 287 23.22 -17.65 8.10
N THR A 288 23.60 -18.25 6.98
CA THR A 288 24.86 -18.98 6.71
C THR A 288 25.13 -20.21 7.61
N PRO A 289 25.75 -21.28 7.08
CA PRO A 289 25.95 -22.53 7.83
C PRO A 289 27.03 -22.34 8.90
N THR A 290 26.63 -21.79 10.06
CA THR A 290 27.49 -21.69 11.23
C THR A 290 27.64 -23.09 11.82
N THR A 291 28.78 -23.72 11.57
CA THR A 291 29.14 -25.07 12.07
C THR A 291 29.55 -25.05 13.55
N THR A 292 28.84 -24.31 14.41
CA THR A 292 29.18 -24.21 15.82
C THR A 292 28.22 -25.05 16.69
N PRO A 293 28.72 -25.98 17.53
CA PRO A 293 27.89 -26.77 18.43
C PRO A 293 27.34 -25.91 19.59
N PRO A 294 26.25 -26.34 20.26
CA PRO A 294 25.42 -25.46 21.09
C PRO A 294 26.15 -24.99 22.36
N PRO A 295 26.19 -23.67 22.68
CA PRO A 295 26.71 -23.19 23.94
C PRO A 295 25.57 -22.95 24.94
N ASN A 296 25.48 -23.82 25.95
CA ASN A 296 24.93 -23.45 27.25
C ASN A 296 25.79 -22.33 27.84
N THR A 297 25.52 -21.04 27.58
CA THR A 297 26.09 -19.91 28.33
C THR A 297 25.13 -18.69 28.29
N PRO A 298 24.90 -17.97 29.41
CA PRO A 298 23.93 -16.87 29.46
C PRO A 298 24.39 -15.64 28.67
N PRO A 299 23.45 -14.76 28.25
CA PRO A 299 23.66 -13.78 27.19
C PRO A 299 24.64 -12.66 27.61
N PRO A 300 25.52 -12.22 26.69
CA PRO A 300 26.28 -10.99 26.89
C PRO A 300 25.37 -9.79 26.61
N THR A 301 25.17 -8.95 27.62
CA THR A 301 24.52 -7.65 27.49
C THR A 301 25.56 -6.60 27.13
N THR A 302 25.88 -6.39 25.86
CA THR A 302 26.62 -5.20 25.38
C THR A 302 26.39 -5.00 23.88
N PRO A 303 26.14 -3.77 23.39
CA PRO A 303 26.02 -3.49 21.96
C PRO A 303 27.31 -3.87 21.22
N THR A 304 27.18 -4.68 20.17
CA THR A 304 28.30 -5.20 19.39
C THR A 304 28.91 -4.07 18.58
N THR A 305 30.12 -3.68 18.97
CA THR A 305 31.12 -2.99 18.15
C THR A 305 31.16 -3.62 16.73
N PRO A 306 31.38 -2.83 15.65
CA PRO A 306 31.60 -3.38 14.32
C PRO A 306 32.62 -4.51 14.36
N ALA A 307 32.31 -5.61 13.67
CA ALA A 307 33.16 -6.80 13.64
C ALA A 307 34.60 -6.38 13.29
N THR A 308 35.56 -6.79 14.12
CA THR A 308 36.97 -6.53 13.84
C THR A 308 37.34 -7.22 12.52
N PRO A 309 37.97 -6.53 11.55
CA PRO A 309 38.28 -7.12 10.26
C PRO A 309 39.19 -8.33 10.44
N THR A 310 38.86 -9.41 9.73
CA THR A 310 39.58 -10.68 9.83
C THR A 310 40.93 -10.56 9.14
N THR A 311 42.02 -10.79 9.87
CA THR A 311 43.39 -10.76 9.33
C THR A 311 43.68 -12.01 8.51
N CYS A 312 44.44 -11.87 7.42
CA CYS A 312 44.87 -12.96 6.55
C CYS A 312 46.35 -12.79 6.11
N THR A 313 46.86 -13.70 5.27
CA THR A 313 48.21 -13.60 4.69
C THR A 313 48.09 -13.58 3.17
N THR A 314 48.62 -12.54 2.55
CA THR A 314 48.58 -12.35 1.09
C THR A 314 49.50 -13.34 0.37
N ALA A 315 49.40 -13.43 -0.96
CA ALA A 315 50.19 -14.35 -1.77
C ALA A 315 51.72 -14.14 -1.67
N ASP A 316 52.17 -12.93 -1.31
CA ASP A 316 53.59 -12.63 -1.11
C ASP A 316 54.09 -12.91 0.32
N GLY A 317 53.20 -13.35 1.22
CA GLY A 317 53.49 -13.64 2.62
C GLY A 317 53.32 -12.44 3.56
N SER A 318 52.88 -11.28 3.08
CA SER A 318 52.65 -10.10 3.90
C SER A 318 51.30 -10.16 4.63
N PRO A 319 51.16 -9.54 5.83
CA PRO A 319 49.88 -9.40 6.52
C PRO A 319 48.84 -8.71 5.64
N GLY A 320 47.64 -9.26 5.58
CA GLY A 320 46.52 -8.72 4.82
C GLY A 320 45.23 -8.67 5.63
N LEU A 321 44.20 -8.11 5.01
CA LEU A 321 42.82 -8.13 5.47
C LEU A 321 41.96 -8.92 4.48
N LEU A 322 40.96 -9.62 5.00
CA LEU A 322 39.96 -10.25 4.17
C LEU A 322 39.00 -9.17 3.66
N ASP A 323 38.83 -9.11 2.34
CA ASP A 323 37.95 -8.19 1.65
C ASP A 323 36.47 -8.64 1.78
N CYS A 324 35.55 -7.90 1.17
CA CYS A 324 34.10 -8.08 1.28
C CYS A 324 33.59 -9.39 0.65
N VAL A 325 34.37 -10.01 -0.25
CA VAL A 325 34.04 -11.28 -0.91
C VAL A 325 34.90 -12.44 -0.43
N GLY A 326 35.75 -12.24 0.58
CA GLY A 326 36.57 -13.29 1.18
C GLY A 326 37.96 -13.46 0.55
N THR A 327 38.44 -12.51 -0.25
CA THR A 327 39.79 -12.50 -0.82
C THR A 327 40.77 -11.79 0.11
N CYS A 328 41.98 -12.31 0.24
CA CYS A 328 43.00 -11.69 1.08
C CYS A 328 43.79 -10.63 0.30
N ALA A 329 43.74 -9.37 0.73
CA ALA A 329 44.44 -8.24 0.13
C ALA A 329 45.34 -7.50 1.14
N PRO A 330 46.35 -6.75 0.69
CA PRO A 330 47.22 -5.99 1.59
C PRO A 330 46.42 -5.02 2.45
N ALA A 331 46.69 -4.98 3.75
CA ALA A 331 46.00 -4.05 4.66
C ALA A 331 46.29 -2.56 4.33
N SER A 332 47.32 -2.30 3.51
CA SER A 332 47.72 -0.97 3.08
C SER A 332 46.90 -0.40 1.92
N TRP A 333 45.94 -1.17 1.40
CA TRP A 333 45.03 -0.76 0.34
C TRP A 333 43.81 -0.04 0.93
N VAL A 334 43.41 -0.41 2.16
CA VAL A 334 42.34 0.29 2.88
C VAL A 334 42.73 1.74 3.21
N GLY A 335 42.04 2.72 2.62
CA GLY A 335 42.30 4.16 2.86
C GLY A 335 43.57 4.70 2.21
N ASP A 336 43.98 4.14 1.07
CA ASP A 336 45.22 4.51 0.36
C ASP A 336 45.05 5.65 -0.67
N GLY A 337 43.83 6.16 -0.83
CA GLY A 337 43.43 7.19 -1.76
C GLY A 337 42.94 6.67 -3.12
N PHE A 338 42.80 5.36 -3.29
CA PHE A 338 42.21 4.71 -4.46
C PHE A 338 41.02 3.86 -4.04
N CYS A 339 39.96 3.86 -4.85
CA CYS A 339 38.83 2.99 -4.59
C CYS A 339 39.12 1.55 -5.01
N ASP A 340 39.17 0.64 -4.04
CA ASP A 340 39.28 -0.81 -4.22
C ASP A 340 37.90 -1.50 -4.26
N ASP A 341 37.18 -1.33 -5.37
CA ASP A 341 35.80 -1.81 -5.61
C ASP A 341 35.69 -3.21 -6.26
N GLY A 342 36.81 -3.92 -6.40
CA GLY A 342 36.87 -5.19 -7.13
C GLY A 342 36.74 -5.06 -8.66
N LEU A 343 36.56 -3.86 -9.23
CA LEU A 343 36.51 -3.62 -10.67
C LEU A 343 37.89 -3.34 -11.26
N ASN A 344 38.69 -2.52 -10.58
CA ASN A 344 40.02 -2.09 -11.06
C ASN A 344 41.18 -2.70 -10.27
N SER A 345 40.91 -3.25 -9.09
CA SER A 345 41.85 -4.00 -8.28
C SER A 345 41.25 -5.38 -7.92
N PRO A 346 42.07 -6.39 -7.59
CA PRO A 346 41.58 -7.71 -7.18
C PRO A 346 40.99 -7.74 -5.76
N ALA A 347 40.91 -6.60 -5.08
CA ALA A 347 40.36 -6.47 -3.73
C ALA A 347 39.03 -5.71 -3.79
N ASP A 348 38.05 -6.14 -2.99
CA ASP A 348 36.78 -5.43 -2.78
C ASP A 348 36.69 -4.98 -1.32
N PHE A 349 37.04 -3.72 -1.03
CA PHE A 349 36.88 -3.09 0.28
C PHE A 349 35.65 -2.17 0.37
N MET A 350 34.78 -2.20 -0.65
CA MET A 350 33.55 -1.42 -0.72
C MET A 350 32.42 -2.09 0.07
N CYS A 351 32.60 -2.22 1.38
CA CYS A 351 31.54 -2.67 2.27
C CYS A 351 31.65 -2.08 3.69
N PRO A 352 30.56 -2.18 4.50
CA PRO A 352 30.53 -1.63 5.85
C PRO A 352 31.62 -2.15 6.79
N LEU A 353 32.15 -3.36 6.54
CA LEU A 353 33.24 -3.94 7.34
C LEU A 353 34.52 -3.10 7.27
N HIS A 354 34.78 -2.45 6.14
CA HIS A 354 35.97 -1.63 5.90
C HIS A 354 35.63 -0.14 5.74
N SER A 355 34.40 0.26 6.11
CA SER A 355 33.90 1.63 6.00
C SER A 355 34.04 2.19 4.58
N ASP A 356 33.66 1.37 3.59
CA ASP A 356 33.71 1.71 2.16
C ASP A 356 35.10 2.24 1.76
N ASP A 357 36.11 1.41 2.03
CA ASP A 357 37.52 1.73 1.82
C ASP A 357 38.00 3.00 2.54
N LEU A 358 37.59 3.15 3.81
CA LEU A 358 37.78 4.38 4.61
C LEU A 358 37.33 5.67 3.89
N GLY A 359 36.37 5.56 2.97
CA GLY A 359 35.82 6.67 2.20
C GLY A 359 36.48 6.92 0.85
N ASP A 360 37.47 6.12 0.42
CA ASP A 360 38.11 6.29 -0.90
C ASP A 360 37.18 5.93 -2.07
N CYS A 361 36.13 5.15 -1.80
CA CYS A 361 35.08 4.79 -2.76
C CYS A 361 33.85 5.70 -2.73
N ALA A 362 33.84 6.76 -1.91
CA ALA A 362 32.77 7.75 -1.91
C ALA A 362 32.99 8.80 -3.03
N PRO A 363 31.94 9.15 -3.82
CA PRO A 363 32.05 10.04 -4.99
C PRO A 363 32.40 11.51 -4.68
#